data_AF-A0A0F7JJN6-F1
#
_entry.id   AF-A0A0F7JJN6-F1
#
_cell.length_a   1.000
_cell.length_b   1.000
_cell.length_c   1.000
_cell.angle_alpha   90.00
_cell.angle_beta   90.00
_cell.angle_gamma   90.00
#
_symmetry.space_group_name_H-M   'P 1'
#
loop_
_entity.id
_entity.type
_entity.pdbx_description
1 polymer ?
#
loop_
_entity_poly.entity_id
_entity_poly.type
_entity_poly.pdbx_seq_one_letter_code
_entity_poly.pdbx_strand_id
1 'polypeptide(L)'
;MSAPITEGRPEVLLLDYGAGNVRSAAKALERAGMTVRVSSDPADVPGARALVVPGQGHFRQVMDAFDTSGFRQPVLDAARGGTPILGICVGMQMLLEGSEEAPGVQGLGLIPGTVLRFQGDAQRKVPQMGWNSLDKVGDSPLLNDLACPAYAYFVHSYYVPLTVDVDAGAITEYGVPFWAAFSHGNLHATQFHPEKSGAVGLAILERFRRNVLAN
;
A
#
# COMPACT_ATOMS: atom_id res chain seq x y z
N MET A 1 -34.07 -4.00 -27.71
CA MET A 1 -33.36 -2.95 -26.96
C MET A 1 -32.87 -3.59 -25.68
N SER A 2 -31.63 -4.07 -25.70
CA SER A 2 -31.02 -4.76 -24.56
C SER A 2 -30.62 -3.72 -23.52
N ALA A 3 -30.97 -3.96 -22.25
CA ALA A 3 -30.57 -3.11 -21.13
C ALA A 3 -29.05 -2.93 -21.10
N PRO A 4 -28.53 -1.76 -20.69
CA PRO A 4 -27.10 -1.56 -20.56
C PRO A 4 -26.61 -2.48 -19.43
N ILE A 5 -25.63 -3.32 -19.75
CA ILE A 5 -24.84 -4.02 -18.73
C ILE A 5 -24.10 -2.92 -17.97
N THR A 6 -24.58 -2.54 -16.79
CA THR A 6 -23.74 -1.85 -15.82
C THR A 6 -22.66 -2.83 -15.41
N GLU A 7 -21.50 -2.78 -16.05
CA GLU A 7 -20.29 -3.45 -15.55
C GLU A 7 -20.12 -3.03 -14.08
N GLY A 8 -20.28 -3.98 -13.16
CA GLY A 8 -20.21 -3.72 -11.73
C GLY A 8 -18.84 -3.15 -11.37
N ARG A 9 -18.81 -2.11 -10.53
CA ARG A 9 -17.55 -1.59 -9.97
C ARG A 9 -16.81 -2.75 -9.28
N PRO A 10 -15.51 -2.97 -9.56
CA PRO A 10 -14.78 -4.07 -8.96
C PRO A 10 -14.75 -3.91 -7.43
N GLU A 11 -15.00 -5.01 -6.73
CA GLU A 11 -14.99 -5.06 -5.27
C GLU A 11 -13.57 -5.18 -4.73
N VAL A 12 -13.29 -4.45 -3.66
CA VAL A 12 -12.08 -4.58 -2.83
C VAL A 12 -12.46 -4.79 -1.37
N LEU A 13 -11.77 -5.71 -0.70
CA LEU A 13 -11.90 -5.94 0.74
C LEU A 13 -10.87 -5.08 1.47
N LEU A 14 -11.33 -4.04 2.17
CA LEU A 14 -10.49 -3.20 3.01
C LEU A 14 -10.46 -3.79 4.42
N LEU A 15 -9.27 -4.19 4.87
CA LEU A 15 -9.11 -4.84 6.18
C LEU A 15 -9.16 -3.80 7.30
N ASP A 16 -9.99 -4.05 8.31
CA ASP A 16 -10.08 -3.28 9.55
C ASP A 16 -9.68 -4.15 10.73
N TYR A 17 -8.39 -4.18 11.03
CA TYR A 17 -7.80 -4.86 12.18
C TYR A 17 -7.40 -3.88 13.29
N GLY A 18 -8.02 -2.69 13.30
CA GLY A 18 -7.76 -1.65 14.30
C GLY A 18 -6.52 -0.79 14.04
N ALA A 19 -5.93 -0.86 12.85
CA ALA A 19 -4.82 0.00 12.44
C ALA A 19 -5.13 0.76 11.14
N GLY A 20 -4.63 2.00 11.04
CA GLY A 20 -4.80 2.85 9.86
C GLY A 20 -6.06 3.71 9.87
N ASN A 21 -6.17 4.61 8.90
CA ASN A 21 -7.33 5.47 8.71
C ASN A 21 -8.30 4.82 7.69
N VAL A 22 -8.97 3.75 8.13
CA VAL A 22 -9.88 2.92 7.32
C VAL A 22 -10.95 3.78 6.64
N ARG A 23 -11.53 4.75 7.35
CA ARG A 23 -12.59 5.62 6.80
C ARG A 23 -12.10 6.48 5.63
N SER A 24 -10.92 7.08 5.72
CA SER A 24 -10.38 7.88 4.62
C SER A 24 -9.96 7.00 3.44
N ALA A 25 -9.35 5.84 3.71
CA ALA A 25 -8.99 4.87 2.67
C ALA A 25 -10.24 4.38 1.91
N ALA A 26 -11.30 3.96 2.62
CA ALA A 26 -12.56 3.53 2.02
C ALA A 26 -13.14 4.58 1.08
N LYS A 27 -13.27 5.83 1.56
CA LYS A 27 -13.77 6.95 0.74
C LYS A 27 -12.91 7.21 -0.50
N ALA A 28 -11.59 7.10 -0.39
CA ALA A 28 -10.70 7.30 -1.53
C ALA A 28 -10.87 6.18 -2.58
N LEU A 29 -10.99 4.92 -2.14
CA LEU A 29 -11.25 3.78 -3.01
C LEU A 29 -12.62 3.87 -3.71
N GLU A 30 -13.67 4.25 -2.97
CA GLU A 30 -15.00 4.51 -3.52
C GLU A 30 -14.98 5.60 -4.59
N ARG A 31 -14.26 6.70 -4.32
CA ARG A 31 -14.08 7.80 -5.29
C ARG A 31 -13.30 7.38 -6.53
N ALA A 32 -12.37 6.43 -6.39
CA ALA A 32 -11.64 5.84 -7.52
C ALA A 32 -12.49 4.84 -8.35
N GLY A 33 -13.76 4.63 -7.96
CA GLY A 33 -14.71 3.81 -8.69
C GLY A 33 -14.73 2.34 -8.29
N MET A 34 -14.24 1.99 -7.09
CA MET A 34 -14.34 0.64 -6.53
C MET A 34 -15.58 0.48 -5.64
N THR A 35 -16.08 -0.75 -5.50
CA THR A 35 -16.99 -1.13 -4.42
C THR A 35 -16.15 -1.54 -3.23
N VAL A 36 -16.34 -0.92 -2.07
CA VAL A 36 -15.50 -1.20 -0.89
C VAL A 36 -16.31 -1.97 0.14
N ARG A 37 -15.84 -3.17 0.48
CA ARG A 37 -16.30 -3.91 1.66
C ARG A 37 -15.25 -3.75 2.75
N VAL A 38 -15.62 -3.11 3.86
CA VAL A 38 -14.76 -3.05 5.05
C VAL A 38 -15.05 -4.29 5.89
N SER A 39 -14.03 -5.02 6.31
CA SER A 39 -14.20 -6.18 7.17
C SER A 39 -13.12 -6.28 8.24
N SER A 40 -13.57 -6.63 9.44
CA SER A 40 -12.75 -7.03 10.58
C SER A 40 -12.79 -8.54 10.82
N ASP A 41 -13.39 -9.32 9.91
CA ASP A 41 -13.49 -10.77 10.01
C ASP A 41 -12.50 -11.46 9.05
N PRO A 42 -11.50 -12.21 9.53
CA PRO A 42 -10.56 -12.93 8.68
C PRO A 42 -11.22 -13.97 7.77
N ALA A 43 -12.44 -14.43 8.08
CA ALA A 43 -13.19 -15.36 7.23
C ALA A 43 -13.66 -14.72 5.91
N ASP A 44 -13.60 -13.40 5.77
CA ASP A 44 -13.95 -12.70 4.54
C ASP A 44 -12.81 -12.64 3.51
N VAL A 45 -11.57 -12.97 3.90
CA VAL A 45 -10.40 -12.92 3.01
C VAL A 45 -10.46 -13.97 1.89
N PRO A 46 -10.79 -15.25 2.17
CA PRO A 46 -10.91 -16.25 1.12
C PRO A 46 -11.96 -15.85 0.07
N GLY A 47 -11.56 -15.84 -1.20
CA GLY A 47 -12.43 -15.47 -2.33
C GLY A 47 -12.56 -13.97 -2.59
N ALA A 48 -11.92 -13.10 -1.79
CA ALA A 48 -11.84 -11.68 -2.10
C ALA A 48 -11.13 -11.43 -3.43
N ARG A 49 -11.70 -10.56 -4.28
CA ARG A 49 -11.11 -10.21 -5.59
C ARG A 49 -9.81 -9.42 -5.44
N ALA A 50 -9.70 -8.61 -4.39
CA ALA A 50 -8.49 -7.91 -4.00
C ALA A 50 -8.57 -7.47 -2.53
N LEU A 51 -7.41 -7.30 -1.91
CA LEU A 51 -7.26 -6.87 -0.54
C LEU A 51 -6.62 -5.48 -0.47
N VAL A 52 -7.08 -4.64 0.45
CA VAL A 52 -6.38 -3.42 0.83
C VAL A 52 -5.97 -3.52 2.29
N VAL A 53 -4.68 -3.40 2.55
CA VAL A 53 -4.07 -3.51 3.88
C VAL A 53 -3.59 -2.11 4.30
N PRO A 54 -4.39 -1.34 5.06
CA PRO A 54 -3.98 -0.03 5.54
C PRO A 54 -3.13 -0.15 6.80
N GLY A 55 -2.17 0.75 7.01
CA GLY A 55 -1.45 0.79 8.28
C GLY A 55 -0.95 2.19 8.65
N GLN A 56 -1.13 2.57 9.91
CA GLN A 56 -0.58 3.77 10.52
C GLN A 56 -0.16 3.45 11.96
N GLY A 57 0.93 4.04 12.42
CA GLY A 57 1.48 3.81 13.76
C GLY A 57 2.80 3.05 13.73
N HIS A 58 3.18 2.51 14.87
CA HIS A 58 4.45 1.79 15.06
C HIS A 58 4.35 0.37 14.50
N PHE A 59 5.37 -0.10 13.76
CA PHE A 59 5.40 -1.41 13.10
C PHE A 59 4.99 -2.56 14.03
N ARG A 60 5.57 -2.63 15.24
CA ARG A 60 5.16 -3.60 16.28
C ARG A 60 3.66 -3.57 16.55
N GLN A 61 3.11 -2.40 16.84
CA GLN A 61 1.69 -2.27 17.21
C GLN A 61 0.78 -2.73 16.06
N VAL A 62 1.13 -2.38 14.82
CA VAL A 62 0.36 -2.77 13.64
C VAL A 62 0.45 -4.28 13.41
N MET A 63 1.65 -4.88 13.51
CA MET A 63 1.82 -6.34 13.38
C MET A 63 1.13 -7.10 14.51
N ASP A 64 1.25 -6.67 15.77
CA ASP A 64 0.59 -7.31 16.91
C ASP A 64 -0.94 -7.28 16.76
N ALA A 65 -1.51 -6.16 16.28
CA ALA A 65 -2.93 -6.05 15.98
C ALA A 65 -3.36 -6.96 14.81
N PHE A 66 -2.56 -6.98 13.74
CA PHE A 66 -2.79 -7.83 12.57
C PHE A 66 -2.74 -9.32 12.91
N ASP A 67 -1.84 -9.73 13.80
CA ASP A 67 -1.72 -11.12 14.25
C ASP A 67 -2.87 -11.51 15.17
N THR A 68 -3.21 -10.64 16.13
CA THR A 68 -4.28 -10.89 17.10
C THR A 68 -5.65 -10.99 16.44
N SER A 69 -5.87 -10.22 15.36
CA SER A 69 -7.11 -10.27 14.58
C SER A 69 -7.27 -11.53 13.72
N GLY A 70 -6.21 -12.34 13.58
CA GLY A 70 -6.24 -13.58 12.80
C GLY A 70 -6.09 -13.41 11.28
N PHE A 71 -5.87 -12.19 10.78
CA PHE A 71 -5.72 -11.93 9.33
C PHE A 71 -4.43 -12.49 8.73
N ARG A 72 -3.38 -12.76 9.54
CA ARG A 72 -2.07 -13.19 9.02
C ARG A 72 -2.15 -14.34 8.03
N GLN A 73 -2.68 -15.49 8.46
CA GLN A 73 -2.67 -16.69 7.63
C GLN A 73 -3.56 -16.54 6.38
N PRO A 74 -4.82 -16.06 6.48
CA PRO A 74 -5.65 -15.84 5.29
C PRO A 74 -5.04 -14.88 4.27
N VAL A 75 -4.39 -13.80 4.73
CA VAL A 75 -3.76 -12.82 3.82
C VAL A 75 -2.51 -13.40 3.14
N LEU A 76 -1.69 -14.18 3.86
CA LEU A 76 -0.55 -14.88 3.27
C LEU A 76 -1.00 -15.89 2.21
N ASP A 77 -2.06 -16.63 2.47
CA ASP A 77 -2.60 -17.62 1.53
C ASP A 77 -3.20 -16.94 0.29
N ALA A 78 -3.94 -15.84 0.46
CA ALA A 78 -4.44 -15.03 -0.64
C ALA A 78 -3.30 -14.45 -1.49
N ALA A 79 -2.26 -13.90 -0.84
CA ALA A 79 -1.08 -13.38 -1.53
C ALA A 79 -0.41 -14.45 -2.40
N ARG A 80 -0.15 -15.62 -1.83
CA ARG A 80 0.49 -16.76 -2.55
C ARG A 80 -0.41 -17.34 -3.65
N GLY A 81 -1.73 -17.25 -3.47
CA GLY A 81 -2.73 -17.62 -4.47
C GLY A 81 -2.87 -16.61 -5.62
N GLY A 82 -2.17 -15.49 -5.57
CA GLY A 82 -2.20 -14.46 -6.62
C GLY A 82 -3.28 -13.39 -6.44
N THR A 83 -4.00 -13.37 -5.31
CA THR A 83 -4.97 -12.30 -5.02
C THR A 83 -4.25 -10.95 -4.95
N PRO A 84 -4.66 -9.93 -5.71
CA PRO A 84 -4.05 -8.61 -5.65
C PRO A 84 -4.14 -7.99 -4.26
N ILE A 85 -3.03 -7.43 -3.78
CA ILE A 85 -2.95 -6.72 -2.49
C ILE A 85 -2.45 -5.29 -2.70
N LEU A 86 -3.12 -4.32 -2.08
CA LEU A 86 -2.64 -2.95 -1.96
C LEU A 86 -2.28 -2.62 -0.50
N GLY A 87 -0.98 -2.51 -0.20
CA GLY A 87 -0.46 -2.06 1.10
C GLY A 87 -0.28 -0.55 1.16
N ILE A 88 -0.83 0.11 2.20
CA ILE A 88 -0.74 1.58 2.36
C ILE A 88 0.05 1.94 3.62
N CYS A 89 1.12 2.74 3.44
CA CYS A 89 2.01 3.22 4.48
C CYS A 89 2.63 2.08 5.31
N VAL A 90 2.21 1.84 6.55
CA VAL A 90 2.72 0.67 7.29
C VAL A 90 2.26 -0.63 6.62
N GLY A 91 1.11 -0.65 5.94
CA GLY A 91 0.69 -1.79 5.12
C GLY A 91 1.67 -2.16 4.00
N MET A 92 2.40 -1.18 3.45
CA MET A 92 3.51 -1.44 2.51
C MET A 92 4.68 -2.11 3.23
N GLN A 93 5.05 -1.56 4.39
CA GLN A 93 6.17 -2.03 5.21
C GLN A 93 5.95 -3.46 5.71
N MET A 94 4.70 -3.81 6.03
CA MET A 94 4.32 -5.15 6.47
C MET A 94 4.58 -6.23 5.41
N LEU A 95 4.63 -5.91 4.11
CA LEU A 95 4.88 -6.90 3.05
C LEU A 95 6.30 -7.48 3.13
N LEU A 96 7.22 -6.77 3.79
CA LEU A 96 8.61 -7.16 3.96
C LEU A 96 8.81 -8.11 5.17
N GLU A 97 10.05 -8.54 5.40
CA GLU A 97 10.41 -9.45 6.51
C GLU A 97 10.39 -8.76 7.87
N GLY A 98 10.66 -7.44 7.93
CA GLY A 98 10.67 -6.71 9.19
C GLY A 98 11.00 -5.23 9.05
N SER A 99 11.19 -4.56 10.18
CA SER A 99 11.49 -3.13 10.26
C SER A 99 12.46 -2.83 11.41
N GLU A 100 13.42 -1.92 11.17
CA GLU A 100 14.27 -1.34 12.22
C GLU A 100 13.46 -0.63 13.31
N GLU A 101 12.21 -0.25 13.03
CA GLU A 101 11.31 0.32 14.04
C GLU A 101 11.00 -0.66 15.17
N ALA A 102 10.97 -1.95 14.85
CA ALA A 102 10.62 -2.99 15.81
C ALA A 102 11.51 -4.23 15.62
N PRO A 103 12.78 -4.18 16.06
CA PRO A 103 13.69 -5.31 15.96
C PRO A 103 13.07 -6.58 16.55
N GLY A 104 13.16 -7.68 15.81
CA GLY A 104 12.58 -8.97 16.19
C GLY A 104 11.09 -9.16 15.85
N VAL A 105 10.37 -8.13 15.41
CA VAL A 105 9.01 -8.30 14.84
C VAL A 105 9.13 -8.74 13.40
N GLN A 106 8.52 -9.88 13.09
CA GLN A 106 8.39 -10.36 11.72
C GLN A 106 7.23 -9.64 11.03
N GLY A 107 7.47 -9.10 9.83
CA GLY A 107 6.42 -8.74 8.90
C GLY A 107 5.79 -9.98 8.25
N LEU A 108 5.17 -9.80 7.09
CA LEU A 108 4.55 -10.89 6.34
C LEU A 108 5.58 -11.71 5.55
N GLY A 109 6.77 -11.15 5.28
CA GLY A 109 7.84 -11.85 4.57
C GLY A 109 7.43 -12.30 3.17
N LEU A 110 6.57 -11.52 2.51
CA LEU A 110 6.16 -11.77 1.12
C LEU A 110 7.22 -11.26 0.14
N ILE A 111 8.01 -10.27 0.55
CA ILE A 111 9.15 -9.72 -0.18
C ILE A 111 10.37 -9.73 0.76
N PRO A 112 11.52 -10.28 0.37
CA PRO A 112 12.73 -10.23 1.18
C PRO A 112 13.18 -8.78 1.45
N GLY A 113 13.65 -8.50 2.66
CA GLY A 113 14.21 -7.21 3.03
C GLY A 113 13.61 -6.59 4.28
N THR A 114 14.26 -5.52 4.74
CA THR A 114 13.95 -4.84 6.00
C THR A 114 13.73 -3.36 5.76
N VAL A 115 12.69 -2.80 6.39
CA VAL A 115 12.42 -1.37 6.41
C VAL A 115 13.45 -0.66 7.28
N LEU A 116 14.06 0.41 6.77
CA LEU A 116 15.14 1.14 7.43
C LEU A 116 14.68 2.50 7.95
N ARG A 117 15.39 3.06 8.93
CA ARG A 117 15.11 4.39 9.48
C ARG A 117 15.85 5.47 8.70
N PHE A 118 15.19 6.59 8.41
CA PHE A 118 15.89 7.78 7.93
C PHE A 118 16.85 8.33 8.99
N GLN A 119 18.02 8.81 8.54
CA GLN A 119 18.92 9.61 9.37
C GLN A 119 18.52 11.08 9.25
N GLY A 120 18.14 11.70 10.37
CA GLY A 120 17.81 13.12 10.40
C GLY A 120 19.06 13.99 10.57
N ASP A 121 18.99 15.23 10.10
CA ASP A 121 20.02 16.25 10.29
C ASP A 121 19.41 17.66 10.43
N ALA A 122 20.27 18.69 10.50
CA ALA A 122 19.84 20.07 10.68
C ALA A 122 18.92 20.59 9.56
N GLN A 123 18.99 20.01 8.36
CA GLN A 123 18.20 20.40 7.19
C GLN A 123 17.03 19.43 6.91
N ARG A 124 17.10 18.20 7.41
CA ARG A 124 16.12 17.13 7.16
C ARG A 124 15.60 16.55 8.48
N LYS A 125 14.38 16.94 8.86
CA LYS A 125 13.71 16.43 10.06
C LYS A 125 13.19 15.01 9.84
N VAL A 126 13.16 14.19 10.89
CA VAL A 126 12.51 12.87 10.86
C VAL A 126 11.34 12.92 11.84
N PRO A 127 10.11 12.56 11.44
CA PRO A 127 9.72 11.92 10.17
C PRO A 127 9.82 12.84 8.93
N GLN A 128 9.95 12.23 7.74
CA GLN A 128 9.59 12.89 6.50
C GLN A 128 8.09 13.21 6.57
N MET A 129 7.74 14.49 6.49
CA MET A 129 6.35 14.95 6.54
C MET A 129 6.10 16.03 5.50
N GLY A 130 5.15 15.79 4.60
CA GLY A 130 4.77 16.75 3.56
C GLY A 130 4.69 16.13 2.17
N TRP A 131 4.60 17.00 1.17
CA TRP A 131 4.53 16.60 -0.23
C TRP A 131 5.93 16.36 -0.79
N ASN A 132 6.14 15.23 -1.48
CA ASN A 132 7.40 14.92 -2.15
C ASN A 132 7.16 14.29 -3.54
N SER A 133 8.16 14.32 -4.42
CA SER A 133 8.05 13.87 -5.81
C SER A 133 8.01 12.35 -5.93
N LEU A 134 7.37 11.87 -7.01
CA LEU A 134 7.35 10.48 -7.43
C LEU A 134 8.02 10.36 -8.81
N ASP A 135 9.16 9.67 -8.85
CA ASP A 135 9.90 9.41 -10.07
C ASP A 135 9.69 7.95 -10.50
N LYS A 136 9.01 7.75 -11.62
CA LYS A 136 8.60 6.43 -12.10
C LYS A 136 9.81 5.57 -12.49
N VAL A 137 9.79 4.31 -12.09
CA VAL A 137 10.76 3.27 -12.47
C VAL A 137 10.01 2.04 -12.98
N GLY A 138 10.41 1.55 -14.15
CA GLY A 138 9.75 0.42 -14.81
C GLY A 138 8.29 0.72 -15.24
N ASP A 139 7.58 -0.35 -15.59
CA ASP A 139 6.20 -0.31 -16.07
C ASP A 139 5.21 -0.66 -14.96
N SER A 140 5.16 0.18 -13.91
CA SER A 140 4.29 -0.07 -12.76
C SER A 140 2.81 0.14 -13.12
N PRO A 141 1.92 -0.83 -12.85
CA PRO A 141 0.49 -0.68 -13.09
C PRO A 141 -0.12 0.46 -12.27
N LEU A 142 0.48 0.86 -11.14
CA LEU A 142 0.03 2.00 -10.32
C LEU A 142 0.35 3.37 -10.95
N LEU A 143 1.28 3.43 -11.89
CA LEU A 143 1.88 4.68 -12.40
C LEU A 143 1.77 4.82 -13.93
N ASN A 144 1.26 3.80 -14.63
CA ASN A 144 1.05 3.87 -16.08
C ASN A 144 0.28 5.13 -16.49
N ASP A 145 0.83 5.88 -17.44
CA ASP A 145 0.30 7.18 -17.92
C ASP A 145 0.18 8.28 -16.86
N LEU A 146 0.83 8.16 -15.69
CA LEU A 146 0.92 9.27 -14.74
C LEU A 146 2.00 10.25 -15.22
N ALA A 147 1.63 11.52 -15.39
CA ALA A 147 2.60 12.56 -15.72
C ALA A 147 3.53 12.83 -14.53
N CYS A 148 4.85 12.87 -14.78
CA CYS A 148 5.88 13.12 -13.78
C CYS A 148 6.58 14.48 -14.00
N PRO A 149 7.09 15.14 -12.94
CA PRO A 149 7.02 14.70 -11.55
C PRO A 149 5.61 14.88 -10.95
N ALA A 150 5.10 13.83 -10.34
CA ALA A 150 3.88 13.88 -9.53
C ALA A 150 4.25 14.07 -8.07
N TYR A 151 3.37 14.67 -7.27
CA TYR A 151 3.62 14.89 -5.84
C TYR A 151 2.58 14.15 -4.99
N ALA A 152 3.04 13.48 -3.93
CA ALA A 152 2.19 12.77 -2.98
C ALA A 152 2.54 13.12 -1.53
N TYR A 153 1.61 12.90 -0.61
CA TYR A 153 1.74 13.26 0.80
C TYR A 153 2.32 12.11 1.63
N PHE A 154 3.48 12.35 2.25
CA PHE A 154 4.21 11.42 3.09
C PHE A 154 4.15 11.82 4.57
N VAL A 155 4.14 10.83 5.46
CA VAL A 155 4.33 10.99 6.90
C VAL A 155 4.90 9.71 7.51
N HIS A 156 6.23 9.57 7.52
CA HIS A 156 6.91 8.35 8.00
C HIS A 156 8.36 8.62 8.43
N SER A 157 8.85 7.83 9.39
CA SER A 157 10.29 7.86 9.80
C SER A 157 11.10 6.72 9.19
N TYR A 158 10.42 5.70 8.67
CA TYR A 158 10.99 4.47 8.15
C TYR A 158 10.60 4.29 6.68
N TYR A 159 11.48 3.71 5.88
CA TYR A 159 11.34 3.61 4.44
C TYR A 159 11.78 2.24 3.92
N VAL A 160 11.26 1.86 2.77
CA VAL A 160 11.68 0.66 2.04
C VAL A 160 12.89 1.00 1.17
N PRO A 161 14.09 0.45 1.43
CA PRO A 161 15.29 0.79 0.69
C PRO A 161 15.28 0.21 -0.74
N LEU A 162 16.06 0.80 -1.65
CA LEU A 162 16.17 0.30 -3.03
C LEU A 162 16.87 -1.06 -3.15
N THR A 163 17.45 -1.59 -2.07
CA THR A 163 17.97 -2.96 -2.03
C THR A 163 16.86 -4.01 -2.00
N VAL A 164 15.61 -3.60 -1.78
CA VAL A 164 14.43 -4.47 -1.88
C VAL A 164 14.09 -4.63 -3.36
N ASP A 165 14.17 -5.88 -3.82
CA ASP A 165 14.00 -6.25 -5.23
C ASP A 165 12.51 -6.36 -5.59
N VAL A 166 12.04 -5.43 -6.42
CA VAL A 166 10.64 -5.32 -6.88
C VAL A 166 10.62 -4.91 -8.35
N ASP A 167 9.54 -5.24 -9.05
CA ASP A 167 9.51 -5.20 -10.51
C ASP A 167 9.48 -3.77 -11.07
N ALA A 168 8.68 -2.91 -10.46
CA ALA A 168 8.47 -1.53 -10.90
C ALA A 168 7.84 -0.68 -9.80
N GLY A 169 7.90 0.64 -9.91
CA GLY A 169 7.32 1.53 -8.91
C GLY A 169 7.64 3.00 -9.11
N ALA A 170 7.68 3.73 -8.00
CA ALA A 170 8.17 5.09 -7.94
C ALA A 170 9.26 5.20 -6.85
N ILE A 171 10.31 5.92 -7.18
CA ILE A 171 11.36 6.32 -6.25
C ILE A 171 11.08 7.76 -5.79
N THR A 172 11.36 8.03 -4.53
CA THR A 172 11.43 9.37 -3.96
C THR A 172 12.77 9.53 -3.26
N GLU A 173 13.31 10.75 -3.24
CA GLU A 173 14.51 11.07 -2.47
C GLU A 173 14.16 11.86 -1.20
N TYR A 174 14.67 11.41 -0.05
CA TYR A 174 14.64 12.15 1.21
C TYR A 174 15.91 11.88 2.02
N GLY A 175 17.00 12.56 1.66
CA GLY A 175 18.35 12.29 2.19
C GLY A 175 18.97 10.99 1.64
N VAL A 176 18.14 9.98 1.38
CA VAL A 176 18.44 8.74 0.67
C VAL A 176 17.27 8.43 -0.29
N PRO A 177 17.51 7.70 -1.39
CA PRO A 177 16.45 7.24 -2.27
C PRO A 177 15.72 6.03 -1.66
N PHE A 178 14.41 5.96 -1.86
CA PHE A 178 13.57 4.88 -1.33
C PHE A 178 12.39 4.58 -2.25
N TRP A 179 11.82 3.38 -2.10
CA TRP A 179 10.58 3.01 -2.78
C TRP A 179 9.39 3.77 -2.18
N ALA A 180 8.83 4.70 -2.94
CA ALA A 180 7.62 5.44 -2.57
C ALA A 180 6.34 4.72 -2.96
N ALA A 181 6.41 3.92 -4.02
CA ALA A 181 5.42 2.92 -4.38
C ALA A 181 6.12 1.77 -5.10
N PHE A 182 5.56 0.56 -5.04
CA PHE A 182 6.06 -0.56 -5.83
C PHE A 182 4.93 -1.46 -6.33
N SER A 183 5.27 -2.30 -7.29
CA SER A 183 4.52 -3.45 -7.74
C SER A 183 5.48 -4.62 -7.92
N HIS A 184 5.13 -5.77 -7.37
CA HIS A 184 5.88 -7.01 -7.47
C HIS A 184 4.89 -8.19 -7.56
N GLY A 185 4.76 -8.78 -8.75
CA GLY A 185 3.67 -9.72 -9.03
C GLY A 185 2.29 -9.13 -8.72
N ASN A 186 1.54 -9.76 -7.82
CA ASN A 186 0.22 -9.32 -7.33
C ASN A 186 0.28 -8.38 -6.11
N LEU A 187 1.47 -8.00 -5.65
CA LEU A 187 1.67 -7.12 -4.50
C LEU A 187 1.92 -5.70 -4.97
N HIS A 188 1.07 -4.78 -4.52
CA HIS A 188 1.15 -3.37 -4.84
C HIS A 188 1.19 -2.56 -3.56
N ALA A 189 1.95 -1.47 -3.53
CA ALA A 189 2.09 -0.71 -2.29
C ALA A 189 2.42 0.76 -2.52
N THR A 190 2.03 1.59 -1.56
CA THR A 190 2.38 3.02 -1.51
C THR A 190 2.85 3.40 -0.11
N GLN A 191 4.02 4.02 0.01
CA GLN A 191 4.55 4.55 1.28
C GLN A 191 3.84 5.85 1.66
N PHE A 192 3.48 6.66 0.67
CA PHE A 192 2.60 7.82 0.85
C PHE A 192 1.15 7.39 1.09
N HIS A 193 0.33 8.37 1.47
CA HIS A 193 -1.09 8.18 1.72
C HIS A 193 -1.92 8.62 0.49
N PRO A 194 -2.36 7.70 -0.39
CA PRO A 194 -3.17 8.08 -1.56
C PRO A 194 -4.46 8.80 -1.15
N GLU A 195 -5.04 8.46 0.00
CA GLU A 195 -6.21 9.11 0.56
C GLU A 195 -5.97 10.56 1.03
N LYS A 196 -4.70 10.97 1.15
CA LYS A 196 -4.26 12.33 1.51
C LYS A 196 -3.54 13.06 0.38
N SER A 197 -3.35 12.41 -0.77
CA SER A 197 -2.51 12.91 -1.88
C SER A 197 -3.32 13.57 -3.02
N GLY A 198 -4.53 14.07 -2.72
CA GLY A 198 -5.34 14.83 -3.67
C GLY A 198 -5.60 14.10 -4.99
N ALA A 199 -5.42 14.81 -6.11
CA ALA A 199 -5.63 14.26 -7.45
C ALA A 199 -4.65 13.13 -7.79
N VAL A 200 -3.37 13.25 -7.38
CA VAL A 200 -2.35 12.21 -7.63
C VAL A 200 -2.73 10.92 -6.90
N GLY A 201 -3.12 11.02 -5.62
CA GLY A 201 -3.54 9.86 -4.85
C GLY A 201 -4.77 9.16 -5.45
N LEU A 202 -5.77 9.92 -5.88
CA LEU A 202 -6.94 9.37 -6.57
C LEU A 202 -6.54 8.70 -7.89
N ALA A 203 -5.69 9.34 -8.69
CA ALA A 203 -5.25 8.83 -9.97
C ALA A 203 -4.47 7.50 -9.84
N ILE A 204 -3.74 7.30 -8.75
CA ILE A 204 -3.06 6.04 -8.44
C ILE A 204 -4.06 4.94 -8.07
N LEU A 205 -5.08 5.24 -7.27
CA LEU A 205 -6.15 4.28 -6.95
C LEU A 205 -6.99 3.90 -8.18
N GLU A 206 -7.25 4.85 -9.07
CA GLU A 206 -7.92 4.59 -10.36
C GLU A 206 -7.09 3.67 -11.25
N ARG A 207 -5.75 3.80 -11.23
CA ARG A 207 -4.82 2.91 -11.94
C ARG A 207 -4.78 1.52 -11.33
N PHE A 208 -4.79 1.40 -10.00
CA PHE A 208 -4.97 0.10 -9.35
C PHE A 208 -6.27 -0.57 -9.83
N ARG A 209 -7.39 0.15 -9.81
CA ARG A 209 -8.67 -0.35 -10.31
C ARG A 209 -8.60 -0.78 -11.79
N ARG A 210 -8.04 0.07 -12.65
CA ARG A 210 -8.05 -0.13 -14.11
C ARG A 210 -7.05 -1.19 -14.58
N ASN A 211 -5.87 -1.25 -13.98
CA ASN A 211 -4.74 -2.00 -14.50
C ASN A 211 -4.47 -3.29 -13.72
N VAL A 212 -4.96 -3.38 -12.47
CA VAL A 212 -4.81 -4.57 -11.62
C VAL A 212 -6.13 -5.32 -11.48
N LEU A 213 -7.24 -4.62 -11.22
CA LEU A 213 -8.52 -5.26 -10.93
C LEU A 213 -9.39 -5.55 -12.17
N ALA A 214 -9.06 -5.00 -13.33
CA ALA A 214 -9.85 -5.16 -14.55
C ALA A 214 -9.42 -6.36 -15.41
N ASN A 215 -8.35 -7.07 -15.00
CA ASN A 215 -7.91 -8.31 -15.61
C ASN A 215 -8.57 -9.54 -14.97
#